data_AF-A0A918TTE5-F1
#
_entry.id   AF-A0A918TTE5-F1
#
_cell.length_a   1.000
_cell.length_b   1.000
_cell.length_c   1.000
_cell.angle_alpha   90.00
_cell.angle_beta   90.00
_cell.angle_gamma   90.00
#
_symmetry.space_group_name_H-M   'P 1'
#
loop_
_entity.id
_entity.type
_entity.pdbx_description
1 polymer ?
#
loop_
_entity_poly.entity_id
_entity_poly.type
_entity_poly.pdbx_seq_one_letter_code
_entity_poly.pdbx_strand_id
1 'polypeptide(L)'
;MNMRITLAMMALLAVSACGAPMPNGQGSKGGARSGQQIVTLGEASFVAEVQPGNAGLVISKAGATAVTGQTVRVTRSGAALGAGDGKLAKQVAMAACGQAGGAFNGQAVGRVVAMGVWAFEGACS
;
A
#
# COMPACT_ATOMS: atom_id res chain seq x y z
N MET A 1 46.39 53.75 4.05
CA MET A 1 47.25 53.18 3.01
C MET A 1 47.74 51.82 3.45
N ASN A 2 47.18 50.74 2.90
CA ASN A 2 47.92 49.72 2.14
C ASN A 2 47.06 48.47 1.93
N MET A 3 46.50 48.45 0.72
CA MET A 3 45.78 47.38 0.07
C MET A 3 46.77 46.32 -0.40
N ARG A 4 46.54 45.04 -0.08
CA ARG A 4 47.21 43.91 -0.74
C ARG A 4 46.17 42.93 -1.27
N ILE A 5 45.87 43.15 -2.54
CA ILE A 5 45.31 42.20 -3.50
C ILE A 5 46.42 41.17 -3.81
N THR A 6 46.08 39.88 -3.94
CA THR A 6 46.31 38.99 -5.10
C THR A 6 46.40 37.52 -4.67
N LEU A 7 45.49 36.67 -5.19
CA LEU A 7 45.65 35.32 -5.76
C LEU A 7 44.23 34.72 -5.87
N ALA A 8 43.58 34.56 -7.04
CA ALA A 8 43.87 33.61 -8.13
C ALA A 8 43.99 32.17 -7.58
N MET A 9 43.37 31.11 -8.09
CA MET A 9 42.43 30.85 -9.19
C MET A 9 42.11 29.34 -9.07
N MET A 10 40.88 28.95 -9.39
CA MET A 10 40.48 27.61 -9.88
C MET A 10 41.01 26.31 -9.24
N ALA A 11 40.08 25.56 -8.64
CA ALA A 11 40.03 24.09 -8.70
C ALA A 11 38.56 23.64 -8.49
N LEU A 12 37.85 23.25 -9.56
CA LEU A 12 37.63 21.87 -10.03
C LEU A 12 36.37 21.21 -9.43
N LEU A 13 35.40 21.01 -10.32
CA LEU A 13 34.58 19.79 -10.50
C LEU A 13 33.80 19.24 -9.30
N ALA A 14 32.47 19.26 -9.41
CA ALA A 14 31.71 18.09 -9.86
C ALA A 14 30.21 18.38 -9.80
N VAL A 15 29.55 18.18 -10.94
CA VAL A 15 28.10 18.14 -11.08
C VAL A 15 27.57 17.04 -10.16
N SER A 16 27.04 17.42 -9.01
CA SER A 16 26.27 16.50 -8.17
C SER A 16 24.91 16.31 -8.82
N ALA A 17 24.76 15.12 -9.38
CA ALA A 17 23.60 14.63 -10.09
C ALA A 17 22.30 14.77 -9.27
N CYS A 18 21.24 15.08 -10.00
CA CYS A 18 19.83 14.74 -9.77
C CYS A 18 19.47 14.15 -8.39
N GLY A 19 18.97 15.01 -7.52
CA GLY A 19 18.02 14.66 -6.47
C GLY A 19 16.71 15.40 -6.67
N ALA A 20 16.17 15.41 -7.89
CA ALA A 20 14.81 15.90 -8.09
C ALA A 20 13.84 14.89 -7.42
N PRO A 21 12.95 15.32 -6.51
CA PRO A 21 11.83 14.48 -6.11
C PRO A 21 11.06 14.13 -7.39
N MET A 22 10.95 12.83 -7.68
CA MET A 22 10.23 12.36 -8.85
C MET A 22 8.83 12.98 -8.84
N PRO A 23 8.42 13.66 -9.91
CA PRO A 23 7.04 14.11 -10.04
C PRO A 23 6.15 12.87 -9.99
N ASN A 24 5.20 12.88 -9.05
CA ASN A 24 4.14 11.89 -8.95
C ASN A 24 3.60 11.61 -10.36
N GLY A 25 3.94 10.42 -10.86
CA GLY A 25 3.52 9.90 -12.15
C GLY A 25 2.01 9.98 -12.26
N GLN A 26 1.62 10.96 -13.04
CA GLN A 26 0.30 11.29 -13.54
C GLN A 26 -0.28 10.08 -14.28
N GLY A 27 -1.51 9.72 -13.94
CA GLY A 27 -2.49 9.08 -14.83
C GLY A 27 -2.05 7.81 -15.58
N SER A 28 -2.20 6.66 -14.92
CA SER A 28 -2.61 5.46 -15.64
C SER A 28 -4.01 5.11 -15.16
N LYS A 29 -4.94 4.84 -16.08
CA LYS A 29 -6.12 4.01 -15.80
C LYS A 29 -5.64 2.58 -15.52
N GLY A 30 -4.85 2.40 -14.47
CA GLY A 30 -4.11 1.19 -14.15
C GLY A 30 -4.49 0.79 -12.73
N GLY A 31 -4.87 -0.47 -12.58
CA GLY A 31 -5.37 -1.02 -11.31
C GLY A 31 -4.39 -0.85 -10.15
N ALA A 32 -4.81 -1.29 -8.96
CA ALA A 32 -4.07 -1.10 -7.72
C ALA A 32 -2.56 -1.38 -7.86
N ARG A 33 -1.71 -0.55 -7.26
CA ARG A 33 -0.27 -0.80 -7.20
C ARG A 33 0.02 -1.78 -6.08
N SER A 34 0.76 -2.84 -6.39
CA SER A 34 1.25 -3.75 -5.36
C SER A 34 2.25 -3.04 -4.44
N GLY A 35 2.25 -3.42 -3.17
CA GLY A 35 3.14 -2.86 -2.14
C GLY A 35 2.48 -2.80 -0.76
N GLN A 36 3.29 -2.42 0.23
CA GLN A 36 2.81 -2.19 1.59
C GLN A 36 2.20 -0.81 1.73
N GLN A 37 1.05 -0.78 2.41
CA GLN A 37 0.28 0.40 2.75
C GLN A 37 0.18 0.46 4.26
N ILE A 38 0.58 1.60 4.84
CA ILE A 38 0.38 1.86 6.27
C ILE A 38 -0.98 2.53 6.42
N VAL A 39 -1.85 1.89 7.19
CA VAL A 39 -3.21 2.37 7.45
C VAL A 39 -3.36 2.62 8.95
N THR A 40 -3.81 3.82 9.30
CA THR A 40 -4.15 4.16 10.68
C THR A 40 -5.66 4.23 10.82
N LEU A 41 -6.23 3.48 11.76
CA LEU A 41 -7.64 3.53 12.13
C LEU A 41 -7.77 3.72 13.64
N GLY A 42 -8.26 4.90 14.06
CA GLY A 42 -8.22 5.30 15.45
C GLY A 42 -6.77 5.42 15.94
N GLU A 43 -6.47 4.81 17.08
CA GLU A 43 -5.13 4.79 17.67
C GLU A 43 -4.29 3.58 17.21
N ALA A 44 -4.84 2.69 16.38
CA ALA A 44 -4.15 1.50 15.92
C ALA A 44 -3.54 1.71 14.53
N SER A 45 -2.30 1.20 14.38
CA SER A 45 -1.58 1.15 13.12
C SER A 45 -1.62 -0.25 12.53
N PHE A 46 -1.86 -0.32 11.23
CA PHE A 46 -1.95 -1.56 10.48
C PHE A 46 -1.01 -1.52 9.29
N VAL A 47 -0.48 -2.69 8.96
CA VAL A 47 0.25 -2.91 7.72
C VAL A 47 -0.65 -3.73 6.81
N ALA A 48 -0.94 -3.19 5.65
CA ALA A 48 -1.71 -3.85 4.63
C ALA A 48 -0.84 -4.05 3.39
N GLU A 49 -0.66 -5.29 2.97
CA GLU A 49 0.10 -5.63 1.77
C GLU A 49 -0.86 -5.93 0.63
N VAL A 50 -0.78 -5.14 -0.43
CA VAL A 50 -1.50 -5.36 -1.70
C VAL A 50 -0.54 -6.09 -2.63
N GLN A 51 -0.92 -7.28 -3.10
CA GLN A 51 -0.06 -8.07 -3.98
C GLN A 51 -0.87 -8.89 -4.98
N PRO A 52 -0.26 -9.31 -6.11
CA PRO A 52 -0.86 -10.31 -6.97
C PRO A 52 -1.16 -11.57 -6.15
N GLY A 53 -2.30 -12.19 -6.40
CA GLY A 53 -2.68 -13.41 -5.70
C GLY A 53 -3.76 -14.17 -6.43
N ASN A 54 -4.25 -15.22 -5.78
CA ASN A 54 -5.29 -16.07 -6.33
C ASN A 54 -6.61 -15.30 -6.46
N ALA A 55 -7.50 -15.81 -7.32
CA ALA A 55 -8.89 -15.40 -7.31
C ALA A 55 -9.50 -15.64 -5.93
N GLY A 56 -10.25 -14.65 -5.44
CA GLY A 56 -11.03 -14.77 -4.21
C GLY A 56 -12.43 -15.24 -4.47
N LEU A 57 -13.28 -15.09 -3.45
CA LEU A 57 -14.70 -15.42 -3.51
C LEU A 57 -15.54 -14.22 -3.06
N VAL A 58 -16.69 -14.05 -3.68
CA VAL A 58 -17.81 -13.26 -3.15
C VAL A 58 -18.99 -14.18 -2.88
N ILE A 59 -19.78 -13.85 -1.87
CA ILE A 59 -21.01 -14.61 -1.54
C ILE A 59 -22.20 -13.73 -1.91
N SER A 60 -23.06 -14.24 -2.78
CA SER A 60 -24.30 -13.59 -3.20
C SER A 60 -25.50 -14.52 -3.00
N LYS A 61 -26.71 -14.05 -3.33
CA LYS A 61 -27.91 -14.90 -3.35
C LYS A 61 -27.80 -16.10 -4.30
N ALA A 62 -26.97 -15.99 -5.34
CA ALA A 62 -26.73 -17.07 -6.31
C ALA A 62 -25.66 -18.09 -5.84
N GLY A 63 -25.08 -17.89 -4.65
CA GLY A 63 -23.99 -18.70 -4.12
C GLY A 63 -22.62 -17.99 -4.16
N ALA A 64 -21.57 -18.77 -3.94
CA ALA A 64 -20.19 -18.30 -3.99
C ALA A 64 -19.69 -18.23 -5.43
N THR A 65 -19.16 -17.07 -5.84
CA THR A 65 -18.57 -16.86 -7.16
C THR A 65 -17.14 -16.37 -7.04
N ALA A 66 -16.29 -16.79 -8.00
CA ALA A 66 -14.90 -16.38 -8.05
C ALA A 66 -14.78 -14.89 -8.45
N VAL A 67 -13.85 -14.17 -7.82
CA VAL A 67 -13.50 -12.80 -8.18
C VAL A 67 -12.00 -12.67 -8.41
N THR A 68 -11.65 -11.98 -9.49
CA THR A 68 -10.27 -11.70 -9.85
C THR A 68 -9.83 -10.35 -9.30
N GLY A 69 -8.58 -10.25 -8.88
CA GLY A 69 -8.01 -9.02 -8.37
C GLY A 69 -6.76 -9.31 -7.54
N GLN A 70 -6.17 -8.26 -6.99
CA GLN A 70 -5.09 -8.37 -6.03
C GLN A 70 -5.62 -8.81 -4.67
N THR A 71 -4.75 -9.51 -3.96
CA THR A 71 -4.97 -9.92 -2.57
C THR A 71 -4.51 -8.80 -1.65
N VAL A 72 -5.31 -8.50 -0.63
CA VAL A 72 -4.91 -7.60 0.46
C VAL A 72 -4.72 -8.41 1.73
N ARG A 73 -3.49 -8.43 2.27
CA ARG A 73 -3.18 -9.04 3.56
C ARG A 73 -3.07 -7.95 4.61
N VAL A 74 -3.66 -8.16 5.78
CA VAL A 74 -3.72 -7.16 6.85
C VAL A 74 -3.16 -7.75 8.13
N THR A 75 -2.25 -6.99 8.74
CA THR A 75 -1.73 -7.21 10.09
C THR A 75 -1.87 -5.93 10.90
N ARG A 76 -1.89 -6.06 12.23
CA ARG A 76 -1.89 -4.93 13.16
C ARG A 76 -0.54 -4.87 13.87
N SER A 77 0.01 -3.67 13.99
CA SER A 77 1.22 -3.43 14.78
C SER A 77 0.89 -3.52 16.28
N GLY A 78 1.66 -4.31 17.03
CA GLY A 78 1.57 -4.40 18.50
C GLY A 78 0.58 -5.41 19.07
N ALA A 79 -0.45 -5.82 18.34
CA ALA A 79 -1.38 -6.88 18.78
C ALA A 79 -1.87 -7.70 17.58
N ALA A 80 -1.90 -9.03 17.72
CA ALA A 80 -2.37 -9.92 16.66
C ALA A 80 -3.88 -9.75 16.42
N LEU A 81 -4.28 -9.77 15.14
CA LEU A 81 -5.70 -9.84 14.76
C LEU A 81 -6.25 -11.25 15.02
N GLY A 82 -7.41 -11.31 15.67
CA GLY A 82 -8.17 -12.54 15.89
C GLY A 82 -9.24 -12.76 14.83
N ALA A 83 -9.93 -13.90 14.93
CA ALA A 83 -11.06 -14.24 14.07
C ALA A 83 -12.26 -13.28 14.23
N GLY A 84 -12.38 -12.59 15.37
CA GLY A 84 -13.40 -11.56 15.60
C GLY A 84 -13.11 -10.21 14.92
N ASP A 85 -11.87 -9.96 14.49
CA ASP A 85 -11.45 -8.67 13.92
C ASP A 85 -11.79 -8.51 12.43
N GLY A 86 -12.56 -9.42 11.82
CA GLY A 86 -12.80 -9.44 10.37
C GLY A 86 -13.40 -8.14 9.81
N LYS A 87 -14.30 -7.49 10.56
CA LYS A 87 -14.87 -6.19 10.16
C LYS A 87 -13.79 -5.11 10.08
N LEU A 88 -12.94 -5.05 11.09
CA LEU A 88 -11.86 -4.08 11.16
C LEU A 88 -10.80 -4.36 10.08
N ALA A 89 -10.39 -5.63 9.92
CA ALA A 89 -9.46 -6.02 8.87
C ALA A 89 -9.99 -5.65 7.48
N LYS A 90 -11.31 -5.79 7.24
CA LYS A 90 -11.95 -5.36 5.99
C LYS A 90 -11.88 -3.85 5.79
N GLN A 91 -12.12 -3.04 6.83
CA GLN A 91 -11.98 -1.58 6.75
C GLN A 91 -10.55 -1.16 6.41
N VAL A 92 -9.55 -1.81 7.02
CA VAL A 92 -8.14 -1.57 6.71
C VAL A 92 -7.84 -1.95 5.25
N ALA A 93 -8.31 -3.12 4.80
CA ALA A 93 -8.08 -3.57 3.43
C ALA A 93 -8.72 -2.64 2.38
N MET A 94 -9.91 -2.08 2.68
CA MET A 94 -10.55 -1.06 1.86
C MET A 94 -9.69 0.19 1.73
N ALA A 95 -9.21 0.72 2.86
CA ALA A 95 -8.35 1.91 2.88
C ALA A 95 -7.03 1.66 2.13
N ALA A 96 -6.38 0.53 2.37
CA ALA A 96 -5.14 0.14 1.70
C ALA A 96 -5.30 0.00 0.19
N CYS A 97 -6.38 -0.64 -0.27
CA CYS A 97 -6.66 -0.74 -1.70
C CYS A 97 -6.87 0.63 -2.34
N GLY A 98 -7.59 1.54 -1.65
CA GLY A 98 -7.75 2.93 -2.09
C GLY A 98 -6.43 3.69 -2.15
N GLN A 99 -5.55 3.52 -1.16
CA GLN A 99 -4.19 4.10 -1.16
C GLN A 99 -3.33 3.54 -2.31
N ALA A 100 -3.50 2.26 -2.63
CA ALA A 100 -2.86 1.62 -3.78
C ALA A 100 -3.45 2.08 -5.13
N GLY A 101 -4.52 2.88 -5.14
CA GLY A 101 -5.17 3.40 -6.35
C GLY A 101 -6.21 2.47 -6.98
N GLY A 102 -6.63 1.41 -6.28
CA GLY A 102 -7.69 0.50 -6.71
C GLY A 102 -9.03 0.74 -6.02
N ALA A 103 -10.03 -0.04 -6.42
CA ALA A 103 -11.32 -0.16 -5.77
C ALA A 103 -11.41 -1.49 -5.02
N PHE A 104 -11.82 -1.44 -3.76
CA PHE A 104 -12.02 -2.64 -2.96
C PHE A 104 -13.40 -3.24 -3.18
N ASN A 105 -13.47 -4.54 -3.46
CA ASN A 105 -14.72 -5.28 -3.53
C ASN A 105 -15.23 -5.61 -2.11
N GLY A 106 -16.19 -4.83 -1.63
CA GLY A 106 -16.78 -5.01 -0.29
C GLY A 106 -17.43 -6.37 -0.05
N GLN A 107 -17.81 -7.09 -1.11
CA GLN A 107 -18.39 -8.43 -1.05
C GLN A 107 -17.34 -9.54 -0.96
N ALA A 108 -16.06 -9.23 -1.13
CA ALA A 108 -14.99 -10.21 -1.04
C ALA A 108 -14.96 -10.84 0.37
N VAL A 109 -14.85 -12.16 0.37
CA VAL A 109 -14.73 -12.96 1.59
C VAL A 109 -13.31 -12.85 2.12
N GLY A 110 -13.20 -12.43 3.38
CA GLY A 110 -11.93 -12.44 4.11
C GLY A 110 -11.79 -13.70 4.94
N ARG A 111 -10.55 -14.12 5.20
CA ARG A 111 -10.23 -15.18 6.16
C ARG A 111 -8.92 -14.92 6.89
N VAL A 112 -8.74 -15.58 8.03
CA VAL A 112 -7.44 -15.66 8.70
C VAL A 112 -6.59 -16.71 7.99
N VAL A 113 -5.41 -16.33 7.50
CA VAL A 113 -4.49 -17.23 6.77
C VAL A 113 -3.27 -17.64 7.59
N ALA A 114 -2.94 -16.86 8.61
CA ALA A 114 -1.94 -17.15 9.60
C ALA A 114 -2.30 -16.39 10.89
N MET A 115 -1.66 -16.72 12.00
CA MET A 115 -1.90 -16.01 13.26
C MET A 115 -1.68 -14.51 13.09
N GLY A 116 -2.71 -13.70 13.36
CA GLY A 116 -2.65 -12.25 13.22
C GLY A 116 -2.78 -11.71 11.79
N VAL A 117 -2.98 -12.57 10.78
CA VAL A 117 -3.03 -12.18 9.37
C VAL A 117 -4.40 -12.47 8.77
N TRP A 118 -5.12 -11.41 8.40
CA TRP A 118 -6.31 -11.49 7.57
C TRP A 118 -5.93 -11.36 6.10
N ALA A 119 -6.56 -12.12 5.21
CA ALA A 119 -6.39 -11.99 3.77
C ALA A 119 -7.75 -11.86 3.08
N PHE A 120 -7.79 -10.98 2.08
CA PHE A 120 -8.91 -10.75 1.18
C PHE A 120 -8.41 -10.97 -0.25
N GLU A 121 -8.57 -12.18 -0.75
CA GLU A 121 -8.14 -12.56 -2.10
C GLU A 121 -9.08 -11.96 -3.17
N GLY A 122 -8.53 -11.59 -4.32
CA GLY A 122 -9.31 -11.00 -5.42
C GLY A 122 -10.06 -9.71 -5.06
N ALA A 123 -9.70 -9.06 -3.96
CA ALA A 123 -10.52 -8.01 -3.36
C ALA A 123 -10.14 -6.60 -3.82
N CYS A 124 -8.98 -6.40 -4.43
CA CYS A 124 -8.51 -5.08 -4.85
C CYS A 124 -8.22 -5.03 -6.36
N SER A 125 -8.86 -4.10 -7.08
CA SER A 125 -8.72 -3.96 -8.54
C SER A 125 -8.66 -2.50 -8.95
#